data_AF-A0AAV8YGB5-F1
#
_entry.id   AF-A0AAV8YGB5-F1
#
_cell.length_a   1.000
_cell.length_b   1.000
_cell.length_c   1.000
_cell.angle_alpha   90.00
_cell.angle_beta   90.00
_cell.angle_gamma   90.00
#
_symmetry.space_group_name_H-M   'P 1'
#
loop_
_entity.id
_entity.type
_entity.pdbx_description
1 polymer ?
#
loop_
_entity_poly.entity_id
_entity_poly.type
_entity_poly.pdbx_seq_one_letter_code
_entity_poly.pdbx_strand_id
1 'polypeptide(L)'
;MTVEVWWSPCTSRECPDMEELDVVLDMNDTATAFTLDMHPNLGDPVEQFGIELESTEEDDDRCQFRSGGPEVCPPDFKETDDKTFWIYFVLRFVGSITMSAAVTIMDPIALAMIEKYGGDFGKERLFSSLGMALFSPMTGALIDWSSRRLGYTDYSAAFYAFDVLLVVSALAVFLMPLGTKLPSDNIFRDLLNIFKMPHLVVFILFLFILGNLWGFIESFLFFYLRDLGAPNYLLGITVTVGTLSSLPFLYGAENITRKIGHINIIIVAFFAHAARLVGYSVIE
;
A
#
# COMPACT_ATOMS: atom_id res chain seq x y z
N MET A 1 54.72 -1.86 -8.80
CA MET A 1 55.41 -1.20 -7.69
C MET A 1 54.33 -0.51 -6.87
N THR A 2 53.92 -1.14 -5.77
CA THR A 2 52.88 -0.65 -4.86
C THR A 2 53.52 0.34 -3.88
N VAL A 3 52.90 1.50 -3.71
CA VAL A 3 53.32 2.51 -2.73
C VAL A 3 52.24 2.56 -1.67
N GLU A 4 52.56 2.09 -0.46
CA GLU A 4 51.73 2.31 0.72
C GLU A 4 52.07 3.66 1.34
N VAL A 5 51.04 4.43 1.66
CA VAL A 5 51.15 5.72 2.37
C VAL A 5 50.59 5.52 3.77
N TRP A 6 51.41 5.78 4.78
CA TRP A 6 50.99 5.84 6.19
C TRP A 6 51.24 7.25 6.72
N TRP A 7 50.54 7.62 7.80
CA TRP A 7 50.77 8.88 8.51
C TRP A 7 51.07 8.59 9.98
N SER A 8 52.07 9.29 10.53
CA SER A 8 52.40 9.28 11.96
C SER A 8 52.72 10.70 12.41
N PRO A 9 52.42 11.09 13.67
CA PRO A 9 52.62 12.46 14.10
C PRO A 9 54.08 12.80 14.46
N CYS A 10 54.98 11.81 14.58
CA CYS A 10 56.41 12.04 14.85
C CYS A 10 57.25 12.02 13.57
N THR A 11 58.35 12.77 13.57
CA THR A 11 59.30 12.88 12.44
C THR A 11 60.27 11.69 12.29
N SER A 12 60.22 10.67 13.14
CA SER A 12 60.94 9.39 12.98
C SER A 12 60.11 8.20 13.51
N ARG A 13 60.44 6.97 13.09
CA ARG A 13 59.59 5.76 13.17
C ARG A 13 59.36 5.16 14.57
N GLU A 14 59.82 5.79 15.65
CA GLU A 14 59.61 5.35 17.03
C GLU A 14 59.09 6.56 17.85
N CYS A 15 57.82 6.55 18.26
CA CYS A 15 57.26 7.53 19.21
C CYS A 15 57.25 6.91 20.63
N PRO A 16 57.58 7.68 21.70
CA PRO A 16 57.35 7.26 23.07
C PRO A 16 55.90 7.51 23.51
N ASP A 17 55.48 6.79 24.55
CA ASP A 17 54.09 6.64 24.99
C ASP A 17 53.38 7.94 25.43
N MET A 18 52.19 8.12 24.86
CA MET A 18 51.03 8.92 25.30
C MET A 18 51.18 10.44 25.49
N GLU A 19 50.54 11.20 24.59
CA GLU A 19 49.71 12.36 24.95
C GLU A 19 48.36 12.21 24.21
N GLU A 20 47.27 12.21 24.96
CA GLU A 20 45.90 12.09 24.45
C GLU A 20 45.53 13.34 23.64
N LEU A 21 45.06 13.14 22.41
CA LEU A 21 44.55 14.19 21.55
C LEU A 21 43.06 14.40 21.87
N ASP A 22 42.71 15.55 22.44
CA ASP A 22 41.31 15.92 22.68
C ASP A 22 40.67 16.40 21.36
N VAL A 23 39.74 15.60 20.83
CA VAL A 23 38.94 15.94 19.66
C VAL A 23 37.57 16.42 20.15
N VAL A 24 37.27 17.70 19.96
CA VAL A 24 35.96 18.26 20.29
C VAL A 24 35.04 18.10 19.07
N LEU A 25 33.97 17.32 19.24
CA LEU A 25 32.93 17.12 18.23
C LEU A 25 31.78 18.07 18.54
N ASP A 26 31.54 19.03 17.65
CA ASP A 26 30.35 19.88 17.72
C ASP A 26 29.32 19.33 16.72
N MET A 27 28.25 18.73 17.25
CA MET A 27 27.20 18.09 16.47
C MET A 27 25.98 19.01 16.45
N ASN A 28 25.52 19.37 15.26
CA ASN A 28 24.23 20.04 15.08
C ASN A 28 23.41 19.27 14.03
N ASP A 29 22.08 19.37 14.10
CA ASP A 29 21.13 18.43 13.48
C ASP A 29 21.21 18.29 11.93
N THR A 30 22.03 19.09 11.25
CA THR A 30 22.17 19.05 9.78
C THR A 30 23.60 18.97 9.25
N ALA A 31 24.63 18.98 10.11
CA ALA A 31 26.03 18.83 9.68
C ALA A 31 26.95 18.39 10.82
N THR A 32 27.94 17.56 10.52
CA THR A 32 29.04 17.24 11.42
C THR A 32 30.28 18.02 10.99
N ALA A 33 30.79 18.91 11.85
CA ALA A 33 31.99 19.68 11.57
C ALA A 33 33.16 19.16 12.43
N PHE A 34 34.28 18.83 11.78
CA PHE A 34 35.52 18.47 12.47
C PHE A 34 36.40 19.72 12.57
N THR A 35 36.46 20.34 13.74
CA THR A 35 37.40 21.43 14.01
C THR A 35 38.62 20.87 14.75
N LEU A 36 39.76 20.82 14.05
CA LEU A 36 41.05 20.56 14.68
C LEU A 36 41.57 21.87 15.25
N ASP A 37 41.50 22.02 16.57
CA ASP A 37 42.00 23.21 17.25
C ASP A 37 43.54 23.17 17.28
N MET A 38 44.17 23.98 16.43
CA MET A 38 45.62 24.12 16.41
C MET A 38 46.04 25.26 17.33
N HIS A 39 47.10 25.01 18.11
CA HIS A 39 47.69 25.89 19.12
C HIS A 39 47.57 27.41 18.82
N PRO A 40 47.26 28.27 19.83
CA PRO A 40 46.80 29.68 19.68
C PRO A 40 47.72 30.71 18.99
N ASN A 41 48.83 30.29 18.35
CA ASN A 41 49.78 31.18 17.67
C ASN A 41 49.78 31.05 16.14
N LEU A 42 48.86 30.28 15.54
CA LEU A 42 48.68 30.23 14.09
C LEU A 42 47.38 30.94 13.73
N GLY A 43 47.43 31.83 12.73
CA GLY A 43 46.29 32.62 12.27
C GLY A 43 45.15 31.78 11.66
N ASP A 44 44.07 32.46 11.28
CA ASP A 44 42.79 31.83 10.92
C ASP A 44 42.93 30.65 9.93
N PRO A 45 42.26 29.50 10.18
CA PRO A 45 42.37 28.31 9.35
C PRO A 45 41.81 28.55 7.94
N VAL A 46 42.53 28.09 6.91
CA VAL A 46 42.29 28.48 5.50
C VAL A 46 41.39 27.51 4.73
N GLU A 47 41.05 26.32 5.24
CA GLU A 47 40.12 25.43 4.53
C GLU A 47 39.15 24.69 5.46
N GLN A 48 37.85 24.86 5.18
CA GLN A 48 36.74 24.10 5.76
C GLN A 48 36.30 23.05 4.73
N PHE A 49 36.42 21.77 5.08
CA PHE A 49 35.92 20.67 4.27
C PHE A 49 34.64 20.11 4.92
N GLY A 50 33.48 20.39 4.32
CA GLY A 50 32.18 19.85 4.74
C GLY A 50 31.70 18.81 3.73
N ILE A 51 31.09 17.72 4.22
CA ILE A 51 30.38 16.74 3.40
C ILE A 51 28.91 16.82 3.84
N GLU A 52 28.03 17.29 2.97
CA GLU A 52 26.58 17.23 3.19
C GLU A 52 26.11 15.81 2.85
N LEU A 53 25.52 15.12 3.83
CA LEU A 53 24.79 13.88 3.61
C LEU A 53 23.32 14.24 3.52
N GLU A 54 22.74 14.01 2.34
CA GLU A 54 21.32 14.20 2.07
C GLU A 54 20.53 13.12 2.83
N SER A 55 19.99 13.46 4.00
CA SER A 55 19.04 12.62 4.73
C SER A 55 17.68 12.74 4.03
N THR A 56 17.26 11.67 3.37
CA THR A 56 15.88 11.55 2.92
C THR A 56 14.98 11.34 4.14
N GLU A 57 13.97 12.21 4.24
CA GLU A 57 12.77 12.23 5.08
C GLU A 57 12.19 10.81 5.33
N GLU A 58 11.52 10.43 6.42
CA GLU A 58 10.60 11.10 7.34
C GLU A 58 10.26 10.07 8.44
N ASP A 59 10.40 10.39 9.73
CA ASP A 59 9.43 10.03 10.78
C ASP A 59 9.83 10.72 12.11
N ASP A 60 8.90 11.51 12.65
CA ASP A 60 9.01 12.29 13.90
C ASP A 60 8.89 11.36 15.12
N ASP A 61 9.86 10.47 15.33
CA ASP A 61 9.97 9.69 16.57
C ASP A 61 10.83 10.44 17.61
N ARG A 62 10.22 11.41 18.28
CA ARG A 62 10.85 12.09 19.43
C ARG A 62 10.98 11.14 20.63
N CYS A 63 11.95 10.23 20.62
CA CYS A 63 12.40 9.52 21.81
C CYS A 63 13.15 10.51 22.73
N GLN A 64 12.47 11.06 23.74
CA GLN A 64 13.16 11.78 24.81
C GLN A 64 13.87 10.79 25.73
N PHE A 65 15.13 10.50 25.43
CA PHE A 65 15.97 9.71 26.33
C PHE A 65 16.25 10.51 27.61
N ARG A 66 15.85 9.97 28.76
CA ARG A 66 16.36 10.41 30.05
C ARG A 66 17.77 9.83 30.25
N SER A 67 18.64 10.54 30.97
CA SER A 67 20.02 10.10 31.25
C SER A 67 20.05 8.63 31.71
N GLY A 68 20.75 7.78 30.96
CA GLY A 68 20.81 6.32 31.16
C GLY A 68 19.88 5.48 30.27
N GLY A 69 19.20 6.09 29.27
CA GLY A 69 18.42 5.37 28.26
C GLY A 69 19.26 4.74 27.15
N PRO A 70 18.70 3.79 26.38
CA PRO A 70 19.37 3.19 25.22
C PRO A 70 19.67 4.24 24.13
N GLU A 71 20.78 4.11 23.41
CA GLU A 71 21.23 5.08 22.39
C GLU A 71 20.40 5.05 21.09
N VAL A 72 19.52 4.05 20.93
CA VAL A 72 18.71 3.82 19.73
C VAL A 72 17.24 3.66 20.13
N CYS A 73 16.32 4.29 19.39
CA CYS A 73 14.89 4.09 19.57
C CYS A 73 14.54 2.59 19.36
N PRO A 74 13.66 2.00 20.17
CA PRO A 74 13.12 0.68 19.87
C PRO A 74 12.47 0.73 18.48
N PRO A 75 12.68 -0.28 17.61
CA PRO A 75 12.00 -0.31 16.32
C PRO A 75 10.48 -0.30 16.52
N ASP A 76 9.75 0.43 15.68
CA ASP A 76 8.27 0.44 15.68
C ASP A 76 7.64 -0.92 15.38
N PHE A 77 8.43 -1.84 14.85
CA PHE A 77 8.00 -3.18 14.53
C PHE A 77 8.52 -4.19 15.55
N LYS A 78 7.60 -5.03 16.02
CA LYS A 78 7.93 -6.18 16.85
C LYS A 78 8.53 -7.28 15.97
N GLU A 79 9.77 -7.69 16.23
CA GLU A 79 10.35 -8.88 15.59
C GLU A 79 9.40 -10.07 15.79
N THR A 80 8.99 -10.64 14.67
CA THR A 80 7.96 -11.68 14.62
C THR A 80 8.62 -13.05 14.68
N ASP A 81 8.10 -13.95 15.52
CA ASP A 81 8.55 -15.35 15.60
C ASP A 81 8.34 -16.04 14.23
N ASP A 82 9.33 -16.81 13.76
CA ASP A 82 9.32 -17.49 12.45
C ASP A 82 8.01 -18.27 12.21
N LYS A 83 7.45 -18.86 13.28
CA LYS A 83 6.18 -19.60 13.21
C LYS A 83 5.00 -18.69 12.88
N THR A 84 4.96 -17.49 13.45
CA THR A 84 3.90 -16.51 13.20
C THR A 84 3.95 -16.04 11.75
N PHE A 85 5.16 -15.84 11.21
CA PHE A 85 5.35 -15.52 9.79
C PHE A 85 4.80 -16.63 8.88
N TRP A 86 5.16 -17.90 9.11
CA TRP A 86 4.68 -19.01 8.27
C TRP A 86 3.17 -19.25 8.40
N ILE A 87 2.61 -19.15 9.61
CA ILE A 87 1.16 -19.24 9.83
C ILE A 87 0.45 -18.14 9.05
N TYR A 88 0.91 -16.88 9.18
CA TYR A 88 0.38 -15.76 8.42
C TYR A 88 0.49 -15.99 6.92
N PHE A 89 1.64 -16.45 6.44
CA PHE A 89 1.89 -16.69 5.02
C PHE A 89 0.91 -17.72 4.44
N VAL A 90 0.73 -18.86 5.11
CA VAL A 90 -0.22 -19.90 4.66
C VAL A 90 -1.66 -19.39 4.69
N LEU A 91 -2.07 -18.71 5.76
CA LEU A 91 -3.40 -18.13 5.86
C LEU A 91 -3.64 -17.08 4.78
N ARG A 92 -2.65 -16.22 4.52
CA ARG A 92 -2.69 -15.19 3.48
C ARG A 92 -2.77 -15.79 2.10
N PHE A 93 -1.99 -16.84 1.82
CA PHE A 93 -2.00 -17.53 0.53
C PHE A 93 -3.36 -18.19 0.25
N VAL A 94 -3.86 -18.99 1.19
CA VAL A 94 -5.17 -19.66 1.06
C VAL A 94 -6.31 -18.63 0.97
N GLY A 95 -6.27 -17.60 1.82
CA GLY A 95 -7.25 -16.51 1.81
C GLY A 95 -7.26 -15.76 0.48
N SER A 96 -6.09 -15.42 -0.06
CA SER A 96 -5.97 -14.68 -1.32
C SER A 96 -6.48 -15.49 -2.52
N ILE A 97 -6.14 -16.79 -2.60
CA ILE A 97 -6.66 -17.67 -3.66
C ILE A 97 -8.19 -17.78 -3.57
N THR A 98 -8.71 -17.99 -2.37
CA THR A 98 -10.16 -18.15 -2.14
C THR A 98 -10.91 -16.86 -2.49
N MET A 99 -10.38 -15.71 -2.07
CA MET A 99 -10.94 -14.40 -2.40
C MET A 99 -10.95 -14.15 -3.92
N SER A 100 -9.83 -14.41 -4.60
CA SER A 100 -9.72 -14.21 -6.05
C SER A 100 -10.70 -15.12 -6.82
N ALA A 101 -10.81 -16.39 -6.42
CA ALA A 101 -11.77 -17.33 -6.98
C ALA A 101 -13.22 -16.91 -6.73
N ALA A 102 -13.55 -16.50 -5.50
CA ALA A 102 -14.89 -16.06 -5.15
C ALA A 102 -15.34 -14.85 -5.97
N VAL A 103 -14.51 -13.81 -6.07
CA VAL A 103 -14.85 -12.60 -6.86
C VAL A 103 -15.03 -12.94 -8.34
N THR A 104 -14.18 -13.82 -8.89
CA THR A 104 -14.22 -14.19 -10.31
C THR A 104 -15.44 -15.04 -10.68
N ILE A 105 -15.94 -15.87 -9.75
CA ILE A 105 -17.09 -16.75 -9.97
C ILE A 105 -18.42 -16.03 -9.69
N MET A 106 -18.44 -15.06 -8.78
CA MET A 106 -19.67 -14.34 -8.42
C MET A 106 -20.27 -13.53 -9.59
N ASP A 107 -19.45 -12.84 -10.38
CA ASP A 107 -19.95 -12.01 -11.49
C ASP A 107 -20.69 -12.83 -12.57
N PRO A 108 -20.16 -13.99 -13.06
CA PRO A 108 -20.90 -14.89 -13.94
C PRO A 108 -22.18 -15.47 -13.33
N ILE A 109 -22.17 -15.80 -12.02
CA ILE A 109 -23.35 -16.32 -11.32
C ILE A 109 -24.46 -15.26 -11.28
N ALA A 110 -24.10 -14.03 -10.89
CA ALA A 110 -25.00 -12.88 -10.89
C ALA A 110 -25.62 -12.68 -12.29
N LEU A 111 -24.80 -12.64 -13.33
CA LEU A 111 -25.28 -12.50 -14.70
C LEU A 111 -26.21 -13.62 -15.13
N ALA A 112 -25.89 -14.88 -14.78
CA ALA A 112 -26.74 -16.03 -15.09
C ALA A 112 -28.08 -16.00 -14.34
N MET A 113 -28.11 -15.50 -13.10
CA MET A 113 -29.34 -15.32 -12.33
C MET A 113 -30.22 -14.22 -12.93
N ILE A 114 -29.63 -13.09 -13.32
CA ILE A 114 -30.35 -12.01 -13.99
C ILE A 114 -30.90 -12.45 -15.35
N GLU A 115 -30.13 -13.20 -16.13
CA GLU A 115 -30.56 -13.74 -17.43
C GLU A 115 -31.78 -14.67 -17.25
N LYS A 116 -31.85 -15.43 -16.15
CA LYS A 116 -32.93 -16.38 -15.87
C LYS A 116 -34.19 -15.73 -15.32
N TYR A 117 -34.06 -14.77 -14.41
CA TYR A 117 -35.20 -14.18 -13.67
C TYR A 117 -35.62 -12.79 -14.18
N GLY A 118 -34.81 -12.18 -15.06
CA GLY A 118 -35.01 -10.81 -15.54
C GLY A 118 -34.57 -9.77 -14.52
N GLY A 119 -33.71 -8.85 -14.94
CA GLY A 119 -33.19 -7.77 -14.10
C GLY A 119 -32.10 -6.97 -14.81
N ASP A 120 -31.62 -5.90 -14.18
CA ASP A 120 -30.52 -5.08 -14.71
C ASP A 120 -29.24 -5.37 -13.91
N PHE A 121 -28.19 -5.83 -14.59
CA PHE A 121 -26.89 -6.13 -13.95
C PHE A 121 -26.28 -4.91 -13.27
N GLY A 122 -26.46 -3.72 -13.84
CA GLY A 122 -26.03 -2.47 -13.22
C GLY A 122 -26.68 -2.23 -11.85
N LYS A 123 -27.98 -2.53 -11.70
CA LYS A 123 -28.70 -2.34 -10.43
C LYS A 123 -28.29 -3.37 -9.37
N GLU A 124 -28.09 -4.62 -9.76
CA GLU A 124 -27.55 -5.64 -8.86
C GLU A 124 -26.16 -5.26 -8.36
N ARG A 125 -25.29 -4.81 -9.28
CA ARG A 125 -23.94 -4.35 -8.94
C ARG A 125 -23.96 -3.14 -8.00
N LEU A 126 -24.91 -2.22 -8.14
CA LEU A 126 -25.09 -1.08 -7.21
C LEU A 126 -25.33 -1.56 -5.77
N PHE A 127 -26.18 -2.58 -5.56
CA PHE A 127 -26.42 -3.12 -4.22
C PHE A 127 -25.15 -3.73 -3.60
N SER A 128 -24.31 -4.40 -4.41
CA SER A 128 -23.00 -4.89 -3.97
C SER A 128 -22.08 -3.72 -3.56
N SER A 129 -22.07 -2.64 -4.33
CA SER A 129 -21.27 -1.44 -4.04
C SER A 129 -21.71 -0.74 -2.76
N LEU A 130 -23.00 -0.70 -2.44
CA LEU A 130 -23.49 -0.12 -1.18
C LEU A 130 -22.90 -0.82 0.05
N GLY A 131 -22.64 -2.14 -0.02
CA GLY A 131 -21.95 -2.87 1.03
C GLY A 131 -20.57 -2.29 1.32
N MET A 132 -19.74 -2.11 0.28
CA MET A 132 -18.41 -1.51 0.43
C MET A 132 -18.48 -0.09 1.01
N ALA A 133 -19.43 0.71 0.55
CA ALA A 133 -19.60 2.09 1.01
C ALA A 133 -20.00 2.21 2.49
N LEU A 134 -20.79 1.28 3.00
CA LEU A 134 -21.27 1.27 4.39
C LEU A 134 -20.27 0.61 5.35
N PHE A 135 -19.80 -0.60 5.00
CA PHE A 135 -18.99 -1.41 5.91
C PHE A 135 -17.54 -0.94 6.02
N SER A 136 -16.99 -0.28 4.99
CA SER A 136 -15.60 0.23 5.00
C SER A 136 -15.35 1.28 6.12
N PRO A 137 -16.08 2.40 6.19
CA PRO A 137 -15.88 3.41 7.25
C PRO A 137 -16.35 2.90 8.61
N MET A 138 -17.36 2.02 8.65
CA MET A 138 -17.82 1.40 9.89
C MET A 138 -16.72 0.54 10.52
N THR A 139 -16.02 -0.27 9.71
CA THR A 139 -14.92 -1.11 10.18
C THR A 139 -13.72 -0.27 10.60
N GLY A 140 -13.38 0.78 9.83
CA GLY A 140 -12.31 1.72 10.21
C GLY A 140 -12.60 2.44 11.54
N ALA A 141 -13.85 2.89 11.75
CA ALA A 141 -14.28 3.49 13.01
C ALA A 141 -14.26 2.49 14.18
N LEU A 142 -14.57 1.22 13.93
CA LEU A 142 -14.51 0.16 14.92
C LEU A 142 -13.06 -0.12 15.37
N ILE A 143 -12.12 -0.15 14.42
CA ILE A 143 -10.68 -0.26 14.71
C ILE A 143 -10.23 0.91 15.59
N ASP A 144 -10.53 2.14 15.19
CA ASP A 144 -10.14 3.32 15.96
C ASP A 144 -10.77 3.33 17.35
N TRP A 145 -12.03 2.92 17.48
CA TRP A 145 -12.70 2.84 18.79
C TRP A 145 -12.08 1.79 19.72
N SER A 146 -11.81 0.58 19.21
CA SER A 146 -11.18 -0.48 20.01
C SER A 146 -9.73 -0.12 20.38
N SER A 147 -9.03 0.59 19.49
CA SER A 147 -7.64 0.99 19.68
C SER A 147 -7.45 2.20 20.60
N ARG A 148 -8.48 3.03 20.86
CA ARG A 148 -8.35 4.28 21.66
C ARG A 148 -7.76 4.11 23.06
N ARG A 149 -7.87 2.92 23.66
CA ARG A 149 -7.38 2.64 25.02
C ARG A 149 -6.11 1.79 25.03
N LEU A 150 -5.66 1.35 23.86
CA LEU A 150 -4.50 0.51 23.67
C LEU A 150 -3.44 1.41 23.03
N GLY A 151 -2.20 1.38 23.51
CA GLY A 151 -1.10 2.14 22.88
C GLY A 151 -0.69 1.62 21.50
N TYR A 152 -1.54 0.80 20.87
CA TYR A 152 -1.33 0.13 19.58
C TYR A 152 -2.67 -0.03 18.84
N THR A 153 -2.61 -0.24 17.52
CA THR A 153 -3.80 -0.49 16.70
C THR A 153 -4.26 -1.94 16.82
N ASP A 154 -5.45 -2.14 17.39
CA ASP A 154 -6.08 -3.46 17.50
C ASP A 154 -7.01 -3.72 16.30
N TYR A 155 -6.56 -4.59 15.40
CA TYR A 155 -7.33 -5.01 14.22
C TYR A 155 -8.31 -6.16 14.51
N SER A 156 -8.27 -6.76 15.71
CA SER A 156 -9.08 -7.93 16.06
C SER A 156 -10.58 -7.68 15.88
N ALA A 157 -11.04 -6.48 16.25
CA ALA A 157 -12.45 -6.10 16.11
C ALA A 157 -12.92 -6.10 14.64
N ALA A 158 -12.05 -5.73 13.70
CA ALA A 158 -12.35 -5.78 12.27
C ALA A 158 -12.45 -7.21 11.75
N PHE A 159 -11.55 -8.10 12.18
CA PHE A 159 -11.59 -9.50 11.80
C PHE A 159 -12.87 -10.20 12.28
N TYR A 160 -13.27 -10.00 13.54
CA TYR A 160 -14.53 -10.56 14.04
C TYR A 160 -15.76 -10.02 13.31
N ALA A 161 -15.76 -8.72 12.96
CA ALA A 161 -16.84 -8.15 12.15
C ALA A 161 -16.91 -8.83 10.77
N PHE A 162 -15.76 -9.04 10.11
CA PHE A 162 -15.68 -9.73 8.84
C PHE A 162 -16.16 -11.19 8.93
N ASP A 163 -15.78 -11.92 9.97
CA ASP A 163 -16.21 -13.30 10.19
C ASP A 163 -17.74 -13.43 10.30
N VAL A 164 -18.39 -12.50 11.02
CA VAL A 164 -19.86 -12.46 11.11
C VAL A 164 -20.50 -12.23 9.74
N LEU A 165 -19.99 -11.29 8.95
CA LEU A 165 -20.49 -11.06 7.59
C LEU A 165 -20.29 -12.29 6.70
N LEU A 166 -19.18 -13.01 6.86
CA LEU A 166 -18.87 -14.21 6.09
C LEU A 166 -19.81 -15.36 6.42
N VAL A 167 -20.17 -15.54 7.69
CA VAL A 167 -21.18 -16.53 8.09
C VAL A 167 -22.55 -16.18 7.49
N VAL A 168 -22.94 -14.91 7.51
CA VAL A 168 -24.21 -14.46 6.91
C VAL A 168 -24.20 -14.68 5.39
N SER A 169 -23.10 -14.38 4.70
CA SER A 169 -22.99 -14.58 3.26
C SER A 169 -23.01 -16.07 2.89
N ALA A 170 -22.34 -16.93 3.66
CA ALA A 170 -22.38 -18.38 3.47
C ALA A 170 -23.81 -18.92 3.59
N LEU A 171 -24.56 -18.50 4.61
CA LEU A 171 -25.96 -18.87 4.78
C LEU A 171 -26.83 -18.42 3.60
N ALA A 172 -26.59 -17.22 3.06
CA ALA A 172 -27.31 -16.73 1.89
C ALA A 172 -27.01 -17.57 0.64
N VAL A 173 -25.75 -17.98 0.42
CA VAL A 173 -25.37 -18.85 -0.70
C VAL A 173 -25.98 -20.26 -0.55
N PHE A 174 -26.05 -20.81 0.66
CA PHE A 174 -26.70 -22.11 0.90
C PHE A 174 -28.18 -22.12 0.51
N LEU A 175 -28.85 -20.96 0.54
CA LEU A 175 -30.25 -20.80 0.15
C LEU A 175 -30.42 -20.52 -1.35
N MET A 176 -29.34 -20.31 -2.11
CA MET A 176 -29.41 -19.92 -3.52
C MET A 176 -29.61 -21.13 -4.44
N PRO A 177 -30.62 -21.11 -5.34
CA PRO A 177 -30.83 -22.17 -6.33
C PRO A 177 -29.86 -22.00 -7.51
N LEU A 178 -28.63 -22.49 -7.36
CA LEU A 178 -27.64 -22.50 -8.44
C LEU A 178 -27.99 -23.59 -9.47
N GLY A 179 -28.49 -23.16 -10.63
CA GLY A 179 -28.66 -24.02 -11.80
C GLY A 179 -27.32 -24.21 -12.50
N THR A 180 -26.89 -25.45 -12.70
CA THR A 180 -25.62 -25.78 -13.33
C THR A 180 -25.61 -25.39 -14.82
N LYS A 181 -24.86 -24.34 -15.21
CA LYS A 181 -24.33 -24.25 -16.58
C LYS A 181 -23.16 -25.25 -16.66
N LEU A 182 -23.27 -26.27 -17.52
CA LEU A 182 -22.21 -27.27 -17.70
C LEU A 182 -20.92 -26.60 -18.24
N PRO A 183 -19.73 -26.97 -17.74
CA PRO A 183 -18.47 -26.39 -18.16
C PRO A 183 -18.15 -26.73 -19.64
N SER A 184 -17.41 -25.85 -20.32
CA SER A 184 -16.87 -26.13 -21.66
C SER A 184 -15.85 -27.27 -21.57
N ASP A 185 -15.98 -28.28 -22.43
CA ASP A 185 -15.16 -29.49 -22.43
C ASP A 185 -13.68 -29.24 -22.76
N ASN A 186 -13.26 -28.01 -23.15
CA ASN A 186 -11.85 -27.68 -23.43
C ASN A 186 -11.44 -26.21 -23.17
N ILE A 187 -11.32 -25.81 -21.90
CA ILE A 187 -10.94 -24.44 -21.45
C ILE A 187 -9.63 -23.95 -22.11
N PHE A 188 -8.59 -24.77 -22.14
CA PHE A 188 -7.28 -24.37 -22.69
C PHE A 188 -7.33 -24.11 -24.19
N ARG A 189 -8.13 -24.87 -24.94
CA ARG A 189 -8.27 -24.70 -26.39
C ARG A 189 -9.06 -23.43 -26.71
N ASP A 190 -10.08 -23.14 -25.92
CA ASP A 190 -10.88 -21.92 -26.05
C ASP A 190 -10.03 -20.68 -25.69
N LEU A 191 -9.22 -20.76 -24.64
CA LEU A 191 -8.27 -19.71 -24.28
C LEU A 191 -7.25 -19.43 -25.40
N LEU A 192 -6.66 -20.48 -25.98
CA LEU A 192 -5.75 -20.36 -27.11
C LEU A 192 -6.43 -19.79 -28.37
N ASN A 193 -7.72 -20.05 -28.56
CA ASN A 193 -8.48 -19.47 -29.68
C ASN A 193 -8.78 -17.99 -29.47
N ILE A 194 -8.97 -17.53 -28.23
CA ILE A 194 -9.11 -16.10 -27.90
C ILE A 194 -7.86 -15.32 -28.33
N PHE A 195 -6.67 -15.86 -28.07
CA PHE A 195 -5.40 -15.25 -28.46
C PHE A 195 -5.16 -15.20 -29.98
N LYS A 196 -5.93 -15.95 -30.80
CA LYS A 196 -5.83 -15.87 -32.26
C LYS A 196 -6.58 -14.68 -32.86
N MET A 197 -7.46 -14.03 -32.09
CA MET A 197 -8.19 -12.86 -32.55
C MET A 197 -7.46 -11.58 -32.15
N PRO A 198 -6.89 -10.81 -33.11
CA PRO A 198 -6.02 -9.67 -32.81
C PRO A 198 -6.75 -8.57 -32.00
N HIS A 199 -8.05 -8.37 -32.23
CA HIS A 199 -8.86 -7.42 -31.45
C HIS A 199 -8.95 -7.80 -29.97
N LEU A 200 -9.07 -9.09 -29.64
CA LEU A 200 -9.15 -9.55 -28.25
C LEU A 200 -7.80 -9.46 -27.56
N VAL A 201 -6.70 -9.72 -28.28
CA VAL A 201 -5.35 -9.56 -27.73
C VAL A 201 -5.07 -8.11 -27.35
N VAL A 202 -5.43 -7.13 -28.20
CA VAL A 202 -5.28 -5.70 -27.90
C VAL A 202 -6.11 -5.33 -26.66
N PHE A 203 -7.34 -5.83 -26.55
CA PHE A 203 -8.18 -5.60 -25.39
C PHE A 203 -7.61 -6.23 -24.11
N ILE A 204 -7.07 -7.45 -24.17
CA ILE A 204 -6.41 -8.11 -23.05
C ILE A 204 -5.17 -7.33 -22.58
N LEU A 205 -4.33 -6.87 -23.52
CA LEU A 205 -3.18 -6.03 -23.20
C LEU A 205 -3.60 -4.72 -22.51
N PHE A 206 -4.69 -4.12 -23.00
CA PHE A 206 -5.26 -2.93 -22.36
C PHE A 206 -5.73 -3.21 -20.92
N LEU A 207 -6.48 -4.30 -20.69
CA LEU A 207 -6.91 -4.70 -19.35
C LEU A 207 -5.73 -5.03 -18.43
N PHE A 208 -4.67 -5.63 -18.97
CA PHE A 208 -3.45 -5.91 -18.22
C PHE A 208 -2.82 -4.62 -17.70
N ILE A 209 -2.67 -3.59 -18.54
CA ILE A 209 -2.12 -2.29 -18.14
C ILE A 209 -2.99 -1.63 -17.06
N LEU A 210 -4.31 -1.62 -17.24
CA LEU A 210 -5.24 -1.11 -16.22
C LEU A 210 -5.15 -1.88 -14.91
N GLY A 211 -5.01 -3.20 -14.96
CA GLY A 211 -4.86 -4.05 -13.77
C GLY A 211 -3.62 -3.70 -12.95
N ASN A 212 -2.48 -3.42 -13.62
CA ASN A 212 -1.26 -3.00 -12.94
C ASN A 212 -1.44 -1.64 -12.23
N LEU A 213 -2.07 -0.67 -12.90
CA LEU A 213 -2.36 0.65 -12.32
C LEU A 213 -3.29 0.55 -11.11
N TRP A 214 -4.33 -0.29 -11.20
CA TRP A 214 -5.24 -0.55 -10.09
C TRP A 214 -4.52 -1.21 -8.90
N GLY A 215 -3.71 -2.24 -9.17
CA GLY A 215 -2.96 -2.96 -8.14
C GLY A 215 -1.96 -2.07 -7.41
N PHE A 216 -1.30 -1.14 -8.11
CA PHE A 216 -0.42 -0.16 -7.50
C PHE A 216 -1.17 0.74 -6.51
N ILE A 217 -2.31 1.30 -6.93
CA ILE A 217 -3.15 2.13 -6.06
C ILE A 217 -3.63 1.33 -4.86
N GLU A 218 -4.19 0.13 -5.05
CA GLU A 218 -4.70 -0.66 -3.93
C GLU A 218 -3.60 -1.00 -2.91
N SER A 219 -2.40 -1.31 -3.40
CA SER A 219 -1.28 -1.73 -2.55
C SER A 219 -0.71 -0.57 -1.73
N PHE A 220 -0.52 0.61 -2.32
CA PHE A 220 0.22 1.70 -1.69
C PHE A 220 -0.67 2.84 -1.15
N LEU A 221 -1.91 3.00 -1.63
CA LEU A 221 -2.76 4.12 -1.24
C LEU A 221 -3.00 4.18 0.28
N PHE A 222 -3.26 3.04 0.91
CA PHE A 222 -3.53 3.02 2.35
C PHE A 222 -2.28 3.23 3.19
N PHE A 223 -1.10 2.82 2.71
CA PHE A 223 0.18 3.16 3.36
C PHE A 223 0.42 4.66 3.26
N TYR A 224 0.35 5.23 2.05
CA TYR A 224 0.52 6.67 1.84
C TYR A 224 -0.43 7.51 2.70
N LEU A 225 -1.72 7.16 2.78
CA LEU A 225 -2.64 7.89 3.66
C LEU A 225 -2.29 7.74 5.15
N ARG A 226 -1.75 6.59 5.56
CA ARG A 226 -1.34 6.35 6.94
C ARG A 226 -0.13 7.20 7.30
N ASP A 227 0.83 7.31 6.38
CA ASP A 227 2.05 8.10 6.53
C ASP A 227 1.71 9.60 6.63
N LEU A 228 0.68 10.07 5.92
CA LEU A 228 0.09 11.42 6.10
C LEU A 228 -0.63 11.64 7.46
N GLY A 229 -0.59 10.66 8.38
CA GLY A 229 -1.22 10.74 9.70
C GLY A 229 -2.73 10.50 9.72
N ALA A 230 -3.32 9.88 8.68
CA ALA A 230 -4.75 9.65 8.63
C ALA A 230 -5.24 8.57 9.64
N PRO A 231 -6.34 8.81 10.38
CA PRO A 231 -6.98 7.80 11.20
C PRO A 231 -7.65 6.71 10.34
N ASN A 232 -7.85 5.50 10.89
CA ASN A 232 -8.32 4.34 10.11
C ASN A 232 -9.74 4.53 9.55
N TYR A 233 -10.60 5.28 10.25
CA TYR A 233 -11.93 5.62 9.71
C TYR A 233 -11.83 6.45 8.43
N LEU A 234 -10.80 7.30 8.28
CA LEU A 234 -10.61 8.13 7.09
C LEU A 234 -10.20 7.28 5.89
N LEU A 235 -9.36 6.26 6.12
CA LEU A 235 -9.05 5.22 5.12
C LEU A 235 -10.34 4.56 4.64
N GLY A 236 -11.25 4.24 5.56
CA GLY A 236 -12.55 3.66 5.24
C GLY A 236 -13.45 4.60 4.42
N ILE A 237 -13.45 5.89 4.73
CA ILE A 237 -14.22 6.93 4.02
C ILE A 237 -13.75 7.10 2.57
N THR A 238 -12.45 6.95 2.26
CA THR A 238 -12.00 7.10 0.87
C THR A 238 -12.66 6.07 -0.06
N VAL A 239 -12.84 4.83 0.43
CA VAL A 239 -13.59 3.78 -0.27
C VAL A 239 -15.06 4.17 -0.44
N THR A 240 -15.69 4.73 0.58
CA THR A 240 -17.09 5.21 0.52
C THR A 240 -17.26 6.30 -0.53
N VAL A 241 -16.39 7.31 -0.54
CA VAL A 241 -16.47 8.41 -1.50
C VAL A 241 -16.24 7.91 -2.93
N GLY A 242 -15.23 7.04 -3.12
CA GLY A 242 -14.98 6.38 -4.41
C GLY A 242 -16.18 5.57 -4.89
N THR A 243 -16.84 4.86 -3.97
CA THR A 243 -18.02 4.06 -4.31
C THR A 243 -19.24 4.92 -4.61
N LEU A 244 -19.55 5.90 -3.77
CA LEU A 244 -20.69 6.81 -3.95
C LEU A 244 -20.59 7.60 -5.25
N SER A 245 -19.39 8.09 -5.60
CA SER A 245 -19.15 8.79 -6.87
C SER A 245 -19.39 7.90 -8.10
N SER A 246 -19.20 6.59 -7.97
CA SER A 246 -19.45 5.63 -9.05
C SER A 246 -20.94 5.27 -9.23
N LEU A 247 -21.79 5.41 -8.20
CA LEU A 247 -23.20 4.97 -8.26
C LEU A 247 -24.02 5.67 -9.35
N PRO A 248 -23.96 7.01 -9.55
CA PRO A 248 -24.70 7.68 -10.61
C PRO A 248 -24.27 7.21 -12.00
N PHE A 249 -22.98 6.96 -12.18
CA PHE A 249 -22.42 6.47 -13.43
C PHE A 249 -22.89 5.04 -13.72
N LEU A 250 -22.92 4.17 -12.71
CA LEU A 250 -23.36 2.78 -12.85
C LEU A 250 -24.88 2.67 -13.09
N TYR A 251 -25.69 3.48 -12.40
CA TYR A 251 -27.14 3.52 -12.62
C TYR A 251 -27.50 4.03 -14.03
N GLY A 252 -26.75 5.02 -14.53
CA GLY A 252 -26.92 5.58 -15.86
C GLY A 252 -26.14 4.87 -16.98
N ALA A 253 -25.45 3.76 -16.69
CA ALA A 253 -24.44 3.20 -17.57
C ALA A 253 -24.96 2.90 -18.98
N GLU A 254 -26.16 2.32 -19.13
CA GLU A 254 -26.74 2.02 -20.45
C GLU A 254 -27.01 3.28 -21.27
N ASN A 255 -27.53 4.33 -20.63
CA ASN A 255 -27.82 5.61 -21.28
C ASN A 255 -26.53 6.33 -21.69
N ILE A 256 -25.50 6.29 -20.84
CA ILE A 256 -24.19 6.88 -21.10
C ILE A 256 -23.52 6.13 -22.25
N THR A 257 -23.52 4.80 -22.19
CA THR A 257 -22.91 3.91 -23.19
C THR A 257 -23.57 4.04 -24.55
N ARG A 258 -24.90 4.18 -24.60
CA ARG A 258 -25.63 4.42 -25.85
C ARG A 258 -25.33 5.79 -26.47
N LYS A 259 -25.05 6.82 -25.67
CA LYS A 259 -24.76 8.18 -26.17
C LYS A 259 -23.31 8.36 -26.60
N ILE A 260 -22.36 7.88 -25.79
CA ILE A 260 -20.92 8.19 -25.93
C ILE A 260 -20.18 7.07 -26.68
N GLY A 261 -20.72 5.85 -26.67
CA GLY A 261 -20.08 4.67 -27.24
C GLY A 261 -19.14 4.00 -26.23
N HIS A 262 -19.05 2.67 -26.32
CA HIS A 262 -18.31 1.84 -25.36
C HIS A 262 -16.82 2.18 -25.31
N ILE A 263 -16.19 2.39 -26.48
CA ILE A 263 -14.74 2.67 -26.58
C ILE A 263 -14.39 4.02 -25.94
N ASN A 264 -15.20 5.05 -26.17
CA ASN A 264 -14.94 6.39 -25.64
C ASN A 264 -15.03 6.42 -24.11
N ILE A 265 -15.94 5.64 -23.50
CA ILE A 265 -16.02 5.50 -22.04
C ILE A 265 -14.73 4.94 -21.48
N ILE A 266 -14.19 3.90 -22.12
CA ILE A 266 -12.94 3.26 -21.70
C ILE A 266 -11.77 4.26 -21.75
N ILE A 267 -11.70 5.08 -22.80
CA ILE A 267 -10.67 6.12 -22.94
C ILE A 267 -10.80 7.16 -21.82
N VAL A 268 -12.02 7.65 -21.54
CA VAL A 268 -12.26 8.62 -20.44
C VAL A 268 -11.88 8.03 -19.08
N ALA A 269 -12.21 6.75 -18.82
CA ALA A 269 -11.83 6.08 -17.59
C ALA A 269 -10.30 5.99 -17.44
N PHE A 270 -9.58 5.71 -18.53
CA PHE A 270 -8.11 5.69 -18.52
C PHE A 270 -7.52 7.06 -18.17
N PHE A 271 -8.00 8.15 -18.78
CA PHE A 271 -7.55 9.50 -18.44
C PHE A 271 -7.88 9.90 -17.00
N ALA A 272 -9.04 9.49 -16.48
CA ALA A 272 -9.40 9.73 -15.09
C ALA A 272 -8.44 9.00 -14.12
N HIS A 273 -8.04 7.76 -14.44
CA HIS A 273 -7.03 7.02 -13.67
C HIS A 273 -5.66 7.69 -13.71
N ALA A 274 -5.22 8.17 -14.88
CA ALA A 274 -3.97 8.91 -15.01
C ALA A 274 -3.99 10.20 -14.20
N ALA A 275 -5.08 10.98 -14.28
CA ALA A 275 -5.25 12.21 -13.50
C ALA A 275 -5.22 11.96 -11.99
N ARG A 276 -5.79 10.84 -11.52
CA ARG A 276 -5.74 10.45 -10.11
C ARG A 276 -4.32 10.16 -9.63
N LEU A 277 -3.53 9.41 -10.42
CA LEU A 277 -2.14 9.10 -10.07
C LEU A 277 -1.26 10.35 -10.05
N VAL A 278 -1.41 11.22 -11.05
CA VAL A 278 -0.72 12.52 -11.08
C VAL A 278 -1.18 13.41 -9.91
N GLY A 279 -2.45 13.34 -9.52
CA GLY A 279 -2.96 14.04 -8.35
C GLY A 279 -2.23 13.61 -7.07
N TYR A 280 -2.03 12.32 -6.86
CA TYR A 280 -1.29 11.83 -5.69
C TYR A 280 0.19 12.25 -5.70
N SER A 281 0.84 12.31 -6.87
CA SER A 281 2.23 12.75 -6.97
C SER A 281 2.43 14.26 -6.77
N VAL A 282 1.36 15.06 -6.66
CA VAL A 282 1.42 16.52 -6.44
C VAL A 282 1.05 16.90 -5.01
N ILE A 283 0.54 15.95 -4.22
CA ILE A 283 0.10 16.16 -2.83
C ILE A 283 1.25 15.82 -1.84
N GLU A 284 2.50 15.74 -2.32
CA GLU A 284 3.70 15.87 -1.47
C GLU A 284 3.83 17.31 -0.95
#